data_AF-A0A966SRV6-F1
#
_entry.id   AF-A0A966SRV6-F1
#
_cell.length_a   1.000
_cell.length_b   1.000
_cell.length_c   1.000
_cell.angle_alpha   90.00
_cell.angle_beta   90.00
_cell.angle_gamma   90.00
#
_symmetry.space_group_name_H-M   'P 1'
#
loop_
_entity.id
_entity.type
_entity.pdbx_description
1 polymer ?
#
loop_
_entity_poly.entity_id
_entity_poly.type
_entity_poly.pdbx_seq_one_letter_code
_entity_poly.pdbx_strand_id
1 'polypeptide(L)'
;SAPDMQYRVTNMLSGMYSLKSATDRVILEYAVKFDPIFDEITYQGVPDIRIIVYKGVPVMAMLRLPTRKSDGKANLHKGGIGVGIRMHDGVTMYGVQGRTFVNEHPETLHTLSGRQIPNWPQLLEMASKFYDIVGLGYVGVDIVLDRDKGPMVLEANARPGIAIQIANRRGLLSRTEKVDATDISAFKMADRIDFALNAYKGEIGNDLPFAG
;
A
#
# COMPACT_ATOMS: atom_id res chain seq x y z
N SER A 1 -8.23 -25.10 8.86
CA SER A 1 -8.78 -26.26 8.13
C SER A 1 -10.21 -25.96 7.68
N ALA A 2 -10.84 -26.79 6.84
CA ALA A 2 -12.26 -26.61 6.49
C ALA A 2 -13.20 -26.67 7.72
N PRO A 3 -12.98 -27.59 8.69
CA PRO A 3 -13.70 -27.57 9.98
C PRO A 3 -13.56 -26.26 10.76
N ASP A 4 -12.35 -25.69 10.85
CA ASP A 4 -12.14 -24.41 11.54
C ASP A 4 -12.89 -23.26 10.86
N MET A 5 -12.92 -23.26 9.53
CA MET A 5 -13.63 -22.25 8.75
C MET A 5 -15.14 -22.36 9.00
N GLN A 6 -15.69 -23.58 8.92
CA GLN A 6 -17.10 -23.82 9.19
C GLN A 6 -17.50 -23.39 10.62
N TYR A 7 -16.67 -23.71 11.61
CA TYR A 7 -16.86 -23.29 12.99
C TYR A 7 -16.89 -21.75 13.13
N ARG A 8 -15.90 -21.04 12.55
CA ARG A 8 -15.83 -19.58 12.59
C ARG A 8 -17.01 -18.91 11.89
N VAL A 9 -17.39 -19.40 10.70
CA VAL A 9 -18.55 -18.89 9.95
C VAL A 9 -19.84 -19.08 10.75
N THR A 10 -20.02 -20.24 11.37
CA THR A 10 -21.20 -20.52 12.20
C THR A 10 -21.28 -19.57 13.40
N ASN A 11 -20.17 -19.30 14.06
CA ASN A 11 -20.10 -18.38 15.19
C ASN A 11 -20.36 -16.91 14.79
N MET A 12 -19.88 -16.49 13.61
CA MET A 12 -20.21 -15.16 13.09
C MET A 12 -21.71 -15.06 12.79
N LEU A 13 -22.25 -15.98 12.00
CA LEU A 13 -23.68 -15.97 11.62
C LEU A 13 -24.64 -16.05 12.81
N SER A 14 -24.26 -16.75 13.88
CA SER A 14 -25.04 -16.83 15.12
C SER A 14 -25.03 -15.54 15.95
N GLY A 15 -24.30 -14.51 15.50
CA GLY A 15 -24.21 -13.23 16.18
C GLY A 15 -23.32 -13.26 17.43
N MET A 16 -22.47 -14.29 17.59
CA MET A 16 -21.59 -14.43 18.77
C MET A 16 -20.64 -13.24 18.94
N TYR A 17 -20.29 -12.55 17.85
CA TYR A 17 -19.43 -11.36 17.85
C TYR A 17 -20.21 -10.05 17.65
N SER A 18 -21.55 -10.12 17.57
CA SER A 18 -22.41 -8.95 17.40
C SER A 18 -22.70 -8.31 18.75
N LEU A 19 -22.46 -7.00 18.88
CA LEU A 19 -22.73 -6.23 20.09
C LEU A 19 -24.22 -6.19 20.50
N LYS A 20 -25.13 -6.59 19.60
CA LYS A 20 -26.59 -6.56 19.82
C LYS A 20 -27.28 -7.92 19.63
N SER A 21 -26.52 -9.03 19.58
CA SER A 21 -27.06 -10.38 19.36
C SER A 21 -28.00 -10.49 18.14
N ALA A 22 -27.73 -9.69 17.10
CA ALA A 22 -28.45 -9.76 15.84
C ALA A 22 -27.74 -10.73 14.88
N THR A 23 -28.50 -11.35 13.98
CA THR A 23 -27.97 -12.18 12.89
C THR A 23 -26.89 -11.40 12.14
N ASP A 24 -25.69 -11.96 12.05
CA ASP A 24 -24.56 -11.33 11.39
C ASP A 24 -24.46 -11.78 9.92
N ARG A 25 -23.60 -11.11 9.15
CA ARG A 25 -23.32 -11.48 7.75
C ARG A 25 -21.86 -11.87 7.61
N VAL A 26 -21.61 -12.86 6.77
CA VAL A 26 -20.25 -13.30 6.42
C VAL A 26 -20.02 -13.05 4.95
N ILE A 27 -18.87 -12.45 4.63
CA ILE A 27 -18.36 -12.36 3.27
C ILE A 27 -17.23 -13.39 3.17
N LEU A 28 -17.30 -14.25 2.15
CA LEU A 28 -16.24 -15.19 1.82
C LEU A 28 -15.49 -14.67 0.61
N GLU A 29 -14.21 -14.42 0.78
CA GLU A 29 -13.35 -13.87 -0.27
C GLU A 29 -12.27 -14.88 -0.66
N TYR A 30 -11.74 -14.68 -1.85
CA TYR A 30 -10.62 -15.47 -2.34
C TYR A 30 -9.39 -15.24 -1.45
N ALA A 31 -8.78 -16.33 -0.98
CA ALA A 31 -7.51 -16.27 -0.28
C ALA A 31 -6.37 -16.04 -1.29
N VAL A 32 -5.79 -14.85 -1.24
CA VAL A 32 -4.70 -14.43 -2.13
C VAL A 32 -3.51 -15.38 -2.02
N LYS A 33 -2.95 -15.76 -3.17
CA LYS A 33 -1.74 -16.57 -3.31
C LYS A 33 -0.61 -15.64 -3.74
N PHE A 34 0.29 -15.33 -2.82
CA PHE A 34 1.25 -14.25 -3.06
C PHE A 34 2.25 -14.56 -4.16
N ASP A 35 2.53 -13.53 -4.95
CA ASP A 35 3.63 -13.53 -5.91
C ASP A 35 4.97 -13.61 -5.15
N PRO A 36 5.88 -14.53 -5.53
CA PRO A 36 7.15 -14.74 -4.83
C PRO A 36 8.14 -13.57 -4.95
N ILE A 37 7.83 -12.53 -5.75
CA ILE A 37 8.71 -11.37 -5.94
C ILE A 37 9.12 -10.66 -4.63
N PHE A 38 8.36 -10.83 -3.55
CA PHE A 38 8.66 -10.26 -2.23
C PHE A 38 9.11 -11.29 -1.18
N ASP A 39 9.35 -12.54 -1.55
CA ASP A 39 9.75 -13.62 -0.63
C ASP A 39 11.08 -13.28 0.07
N GLU A 40 12.00 -12.63 -0.65
CA GLU A 40 13.30 -12.22 -0.10
C GLU A 40 13.18 -11.14 0.99
N ILE A 41 12.05 -10.41 1.07
CA ILE A 41 11.90 -9.25 1.97
C ILE A 41 10.64 -9.32 2.83
N THR A 42 10.08 -10.50 3.02
CA THR A 42 8.85 -10.70 3.81
C THR A 42 9.07 -11.75 4.89
N TYR A 43 8.72 -11.44 6.14
CA TYR A 43 8.57 -12.46 7.19
C TYR A 43 7.10 -12.81 7.39
N GLN A 44 6.68 -13.93 6.81
CA GLN A 44 5.34 -14.51 6.95
C GLN A 44 4.18 -13.55 6.59
N GLY A 45 3.10 -14.09 6.05
CA GLY A 45 1.96 -13.24 5.66
C GLY A 45 2.24 -12.40 4.41
N VAL A 46 1.53 -11.28 4.30
CA VAL A 46 1.27 -10.65 3.00
C VAL A 46 1.86 -9.24 2.95
N PRO A 47 2.81 -8.96 2.05
CA PRO A 47 3.17 -7.60 1.74
C PRO A 47 2.10 -6.96 0.84
N ASP A 48 1.88 -5.67 1.02
CA ASP A 48 0.94 -4.91 0.21
C ASP A 48 1.53 -3.55 -0.19
N ILE A 49 1.04 -3.01 -1.30
CA ILE A 49 1.45 -1.73 -1.85
C ILE A 49 0.31 -0.75 -1.57
N ARG A 50 0.57 0.21 -0.70
CA ARG A 50 -0.34 1.32 -0.44
C ARG A 50 -0.04 2.47 -1.40
N ILE A 51 -1.06 2.91 -2.13
CA ILE A 51 -1.00 4.07 -3.01
C ILE A 51 -2.02 5.11 -2.52
N ILE A 52 -1.53 6.31 -2.22
CA ILE A 52 -2.36 7.46 -1.89
C ILE A 52 -2.77 8.14 -3.19
N VAL A 53 -4.07 8.32 -3.36
CA VAL A 53 -4.68 9.01 -4.50
C VAL A 53 -5.34 10.28 -3.98
N TYR A 54 -5.01 11.41 -4.61
CA TYR A 54 -5.58 12.72 -4.32
C TYR A 54 -6.23 13.28 -5.58
N LYS A 55 -7.54 13.55 -5.53
CA LYS A 55 -8.37 14.00 -6.67
C LYS A 55 -8.16 13.14 -7.93
N GLY A 56 -8.06 11.82 -7.75
CA GLY A 56 -7.83 10.86 -8.84
C GLY A 56 -6.37 10.71 -9.28
N VAL A 57 -5.45 11.55 -8.83
CA VAL A 57 -4.02 11.45 -9.15
C VAL A 57 -3.29 10.66 -8.07
N PRO A 58 -2.56 9.58 -8.40
CA PRO A 58 -1.66 8.93 -7.46
C PRO A 58 -0.53 9.88 -7.04
N VAL A 59 -0.42 10.16 -5.74
CA VAL A 59 0.54 11.14 -5.22
C VAL A 59 1.65 10.52 -4.40
N MET A 60 1.49 9.33 -3.81
CA MET A 60 2.55 8.70 -3.01
C MET A 60 2.29 7.22 -2.83
N ALA A 61 3.36 6.42 -2.74
CA ALA A 61 3.23 5.00 -2.53
C ALA A 61 4.26 4.46 -1.52
N MET A 62 3.92 3.35 -0.88
CA MET A 62 4.84 2.56 -0.08
C MET A 62 4.51 1.08 -0.17
N LEU A 63 5.54 0.25 -0.08
CA LEU A 63 5.42 -1.17 0.19
C LEU A 63 5.35 -1.37 1.71
N ARG A 64 4.40 -2.14 2.20
CA ARG A 64 4.30 -2.55 3.60
C ARG A 64 4.74 -3.99 3.73
N LEU A 65 5.73 -4.23 4.58
CA LEU A 65 6.32 -5.54 4.77
C LEU A 65 5.97 -6.09 6.16
N PRO A 66 5.44 -7.32 6.22
CA PRO A 66 5.33 -8.10 7.45
C PRO A 66 6.68 -8.39 8.09
N THR A 67 6.75 -8.24 9.40
CA THR A 67 7.90 -8.60 10.23
C THR A 67 7.49 -9.55 11.34
N ARG A 68 8.47 -10.15 12.02
CA ARG A 68 8.20 -10.93 13.25
C ARG A 68 7.52 -10.09 14.32
N LYS A 69 7.95 -8.84 14.48
CA LYS A 69 7.37 -7.89 15.45
C LYS A 69 5.90 -7.63 15.18
N SER A 70 5.49 -7.67 13.91
CA SER A 70 4.11 -7.47 13.47
C SER A 70 3.23 -8.73 13.51
N ASP A 71 3.77 -9.87 13.94
CA ASP A 71 3.07 -11.16 13.88
C ASP A 71 2.65 -11.51 12.43
N GLY A 72 3.56 -11.26 11.47
CA GLY A 72 3.33 -11.53 10.05
C GLY A 72 2.28 -10.62 9.38
N LYS A 73 2.13 -9.37 9.85
CA LYS A 73 1.13 -8.42 9.34
C LYS A 73 1.78 -7.19 8.73
N ALA A 74 1.35 -6.78 7.53
CA ALA A 74 1.75 -5.53 6.88
C ALA A 74 1.10 -4.28 7.53
N ASN A 75 1.28 -4.14 8.84
CA ASN A 75 0.75 -3.04 9.65
C ASN A 75 1.88 -2.33 10.38
N LEU A 76 2.14 -1.08 9.98
CA LEU A 76 3.21 -0.25 10.55
C LEU A 76 3.07 -0.02 12.06
N HIS A 77 1.84 0.11 12.56
CA HIS A 77 1.58 0.30 14.00
C HIS A 77 1.86 -0.95 14.82
N LYS A 78 1.80 -2.14 14.21
CA LYS A 78 2.17 -3.41 14.84
C LYS A 78 3.65 -3.74 14.70
N GLY A 79 4.44 -2.88 14.05
CA GLY A 79 5.87 -3.11 13.82
C GLY A 79 6.20 -3.67 12.45
N GLY A 80 5.29 -3.63 11.48
CA GLY A 80 5.62 -3.82 10.08
C GLY A 80 6.54 -2.71 9.56
N ILE A 81 7.18 -2.94 8.42
CA ILE A 81 8.07 -1.96 7.78
C ILE A 81 7.31 -1.27 6.66
N GLY A 82 7.50 0.04 6.53
CA GLY A 82 7.05 0.82 5.37
C GLY A 82 8.24 1.21 4.53
N VAL A 83 8.25 0.84 3.25
CA VAL A 83 9.32 1.16 2.30
C VAL A 83 8.76 2.14 1.27
N GLY A 84 9.35 3.32 1.16
CA GLY A 84 8.93 4.30 0.17
C GLY A 84 9.07 3.77 -1.26
N ILE A 85 8.16 4.16 -2.15
CA ILE A 85 8.23 3.82 -3.58
C ILE A 85 8.28 5.11 -4.39
N ARG A 86 9.26 5.24 -5.28
CA ARG A 86 9.35 6.37 -6.20
C ARG A 86 8.21 6.31 -7.20
N MET A 87 7.49 7.43 -7.33
CA MET A 87 6.30 7.47 -8.18
C MET A 87 6.60 7.37 -9.67
N HIS A 88 7.75 7.86 -10.14
CA HIS A 88 8.04 7.95 -11.57
C HIS A 88 8.50 6.65 -12.21
N ASP A 89 9.06 5.72 -11.42
CA ASP A 89 9.61 4.46 -11.92
C ASP A 89 9.19 3.23 -11.11
N GLY A 90 8.58 3.39 -9.92
CA GLY A 90 8.15 2.27 -9.09
C GLY A 90 9.29 1.57 -8.35
N VAL A 91 10.44 2.22 -8.18
CA VAL A 91 11.57 1.64 -7.46
C VAL A 91 11.45 1.89 -5.95
N THR A 92 11.69 0.85 -5.16
CA THR A 92 11.71 0.94 -3.70
C THR A 92 12.90 1.75 -3.19
N MET A 93 12.68 2.43 -2.07
CA MET A 93 13.66 3.31 -1.44
C MET A 93 13.99 2.78 -0.03
N TYR A 94 14.17 3.68 0.93
CA TYR A 94 14.45 3.34 2.32
C TYR A 94 13.20 2.82 3.04
N GLY A 95 13.43 1.94 4.02
CA GLY A 95 12.40 1.48 4.93
C GLY A 95 12.33 2.31 6.22
N VAL A 96 11.19 2.24 6.89
CA VAL A 96 10.99 2.70 8.26
C VAL A 96 10.25 1.63 9.06
N GLN A 97 10.72 1.37 10.28
CA GLN A 97 10.03 0.54 11.25
C GLN A 97 9.78 1.36 12.52
N GLY A 98 8.51 1.67 12.81
CA GLY A 98 8.16 2.58 13.88
C GLY A 98 8.70 4.00 13.64
N ARG A 99 9.79 4.37 14.33
CA ARG A 99 10.47 5.67 14.18
C ARG A 99 11.90 5.56 13.64
N THR A 100 12.36 4.34 13.33
CA THR A 100 13.74 4.07 12.93
C THR A 100 13.81 3.76 11.46
N PHE A 101 14.76 4.39 10.75
CA PHE A 101 15.04 4.05 9.35
C PHE A 101 15.76 2.70 9.28
N VAL A 102 15.37 1.88 8.31
CA VAL A 102 15.93 0.55 8.08
C VAL A 102 16.27 0.40 6.60
N ASN A 103 17.43 -0.15 6.30
CA ASN A 103 17.89 -0.41 4.93
C ASN A 103 17.66 -1.87 4.52
N GLU A 104 17.53 -2.76 5.50
CA GLU A 104 17.37 -4.19 5.33
C GLU A 104 16.16 -4.70 6.11
N HIS A 105 15.59 -5.80 5.65
CA HIS A 105 14.55 -6.49 6.39
C HIS A 105 15.17 -7.19 7.62
N PRO A 106 14.64 -6.99 8.84
CA PRO A 106 15.27 -7.47 10.07
C PRO A 106 15.37 -9.00 10.17
N GLU A 107 14.47 -9.73 9.49
CA GLU A 107 14.50 -11.19 9.50
C GLU A 107 15.17 -11.83 8.29
N THR A 108 15.16 -11.18 7.12
CA THR A 108 15.70 -11.79 5.89
C THR A 108 17.05 -11.19 5.51
N LEU A 109 17.44 -10.07 6.14
CA LEU A 109 18.70 -9.33 5.94
C LEU A 109 18.91 -8.81 4.52
N HIS A 110 17.89 -8.90 3.67
CA HIS A 110 17.95 -8.39 2.31
C HIS A 110 17.68 -6.89 2.28
N THR A 111 18.41 -6.19 1.40
CA THR A 111 18.22 -4.76 1.14
C THR A 111 16.81 -4.47 0.64
N LEU A 112 16.22 -3.39 1.16
CA LEU A 112 14.87 -2.95 0.87
C LEU A 112 14.80 -2.02 -0.35
N SER A 113 15.84 -1.23 -0.60
CA SER A 113 15.91 -0.26 -1.70
C SER A 113 16.32 -0.91 -3.03
N GLY A 114 16.02 -0.22 -4.13
CA GLY A 114 16.48 -0.60 -5.48
C GLY A 114 15.67 -1.71 -6.15
N ARG A 115 14.58 -2.18 -5.53
CA ARG A 115 13.71 -3.20 -6.13
C ARG A 115 12.67 -2.54 -7.01
N GLN A 116 12.54 -3.05 -8.23
CA GLN A 116 11.52 -2.62 -9.17
C GLN A 116 10.19 -3.29 -8.83
N ILE A 117 9.15 -2.48 -8.58
CA ILE A 117 7.79 -3.00 -8.48
C ILE A 117 7.29 -3.35 -9.89
N PRO A 118 6.80 -4.57 -10.14
CA PRO A 118 6.38 -5.01 -11.46
C PRO A 118 5.09 -4.29 -11.88
N ASN A 119 4.94 -4.05 -13.18
CA ASN A 119 3.75 -3.43 -13.77
C ASN A 119 3.33 -2.12 -13.08
N TRP A 120 4.30 -1.29 -12.69
CA TRP A 120 4.05 -0.08 -11.90
C TRP A 120 2.93 0.83 -12.45
N PRO A 121 2.88 1.17 -13.76
CA PRO A 121 1.78 1.97 -14.31
C PRO A 121 0.40 1.32 -14.11
N GLN A 122 0.30 -0.02 -14.25
CA GLN A 122 -0.95 -0.74 -14.03
C GLN A 122 -1.44 -0.62 -12.59
N LEU A 123 -0.53 -0.65 -11.61
CA LEU A 123 -0.87 -0.46 -10.19
C LEU A 123 -1.40 0.94 -9.93
N LEU A 124 -0.78 1.96 -10.54
CA LEU A 124 -1.24 3.35 -10.46
C LEU A 124 -2.63 3.53 -11.09
N GLU A 125 -2.89 2.90 -12.24
CA GLU A 125 -4.21 2.90 -12.87
C GLU A 125 -5.27 2.26 -11.96
N MET A 126 -4.97 1.10 -11.38
CA MET A 126 -5.89 0.41 -10.46
C MET A 126 -6.24 1.27 -9.25
N ALA A 127 -5.26 1.95 -8.66
CA ALA A 127 -5.49 2.87 -7.56
C ALA A 127 -6.31 4.09 -8.00
N SER A 128 -5.98 4.69 -9.16
CA SER A 128 -6.68 5.86 -9.69
C SER A 128 -8.15 5.58 -9.99
N LYS A 129 -8.49 4.38 -10.52
CA LYS A 129 -9.88 3.97 -10.80
C LYS A 129 -10.79 4.05 -9.58
N PHE A 130 -10.27 3.83 -8.37
CA PHE A 130 -11.09 3.90 -7.16
C PHE A 130 -11.66 5.29 -6.92
N TYR A 131 -10.95 6.36 -7.34
CA TYR A 131 -11.46 7.72 -7.25
C TYR A 131 -12.80 7.90 -7.99
N ASP A 132 -12.92 7.36 -9.20
CA ASP A 132 -14.12 7.47 -10.02
C ASP A 132 -15.31 6.68 -9.42
N ILE A 133 -15.02 5.67 -8.59
CA ILE A 133 -16.03 4.84 -7.91
C ILE A 133 -16.50 5.48 -6.60
N VAL A 134 -15.56 5.94 -5.76
CA VAL A 134 -15.88 6.40 -4.40
C VAL A 134 -16.13 7.90 -4.30
N GLY A 135 -15.68 8.69 -5.26
CA GLY A 135 -15.84 10.16 -5.25
C GLY A 135 -15.08 10.89 -4.14
N LEU A 136 -14.17 10.20 -3.44
CA LEU A 136 -13.41 10.77 -2.32
C LEU A 136 -12.17 11.52 -2.83
N GLY A 137 -11.97 12.75 -2.37
CA GLY A 137 -10.82 13.57 -2.76
C GLY A 137 -9.46 13.06 -2.28
N TYR A 138 -9.42 12.17 -1.29
CA TYR A 138 -8.21 11.59 -0.71
C TYR A 138 -8.49 10.16 -0.26
N VAL A 139 -7.77 9.17 -0.81
CA VAL A 139 -7.98 7.75 -0.52
C VAL A 139 -6.64 7.00 -0.53
N GLY A 140 -6.50 6.02 0.34
CA GLY A 140 -5.39 5.07 0.30
C GLY A 140 -5.88 3.74 -0.22
N VAL A 141 -5.35 3.28 -1.35
CA VAL A 141 -5.69 2.02 -1.98
C VAL A 141 -4.57 1.03 -1.72
N ASP A 142 -4.92 -0.13 -1.19
CA ASP A 142 -3.96 -1.18 -0.87
C ASP A 142 -4.08 -2.31 -1.88
N ILE A 143 -2.97 -2.61 -2.54
CA ILE A 143 -2.89 -3.57 -3.63
C ILE A 143 -1.93 -4.68 -3.22
N VAL A 144 -2.35 -5.92 -3.46
CA VAL A 144 -1.51 -7.11 -3.30
C VAL A 144 -1.20 -7.70 -4.66
N LEU A 145 -0.07 -8.40 -4.78
CA LEU A 145 0.29 -9.14 -5.99
C LEU A 145 -0.03 -10.62 -5.77
N ASP A 146 -1.01 -11.12 -6.51
CA ASP A 146 -1.33 -12.54 -6.57
C ASP A 146 -0.54 -13.20 -7.71
N ARG A 147 0.05 -14.36 -7.42
CA ARG A 147 0.84 -15.16 -8.36
C ARG A 147 0.06 -15.60 -9.59
N ASP A 148 -1.22 -15.93 -9.42
CA ASP A 148 -2.04 -16.53 -10.47
C ASP A 148 -2.95 -15.48 -11.16
N LYS A 149 -3.37 -14.44 -10.42
CA LYS A 149 -4.31 -13.41 -10.87
C LYS A 149 -3.67 -12.04 -11.13
N GLY A 150 -2.40 -11.85 -10.77
CA GLY A 150 -1.72 -10.57 -10.85
C GLY A 150 -2.17 -9.59 -9.77
N PRO A 151 -2.05 -8.27 -10.00
CA PRO A 151 -2.44 -7.26 -9.03
C PRO A 151 -3.92 -7.34 -8.63
N MET A 152 -4.21 -7.22 -7.33
CA MET A 152 -5.56 -7.21 -6.77
C MET A 152 -5.71 -6.12 -5.71
N VAL A 153 -6.81 -5.36 -5.75
CA VAL A 153 -7.12 -4.40 -4.68
C VAL A 153 -7.69 -5.15 -3.49
N LEU A 154 -7.09 -4.93 -2.31
CA LEU A 154 -7.50 -5.56 -1.05
C LEU A 154 -8.43 -4.64 -0.25
N GLU A 155 -8.04 -3.38 -0.05
CA GLU A 155 -8.83 -2.40 0.69
C GLU A 155 -8.67 -0.99 0.13
N ALA A 156 -9.68 -0.16 0.34
CA ALA A 156 -9.64 1.27 0.08
C ALA A 156 -10.04 2.04 1.35
N ASN A 157 -9.13 2.88 1.82
CA ASN A 157 -9.26 3.62 3.06
C ASN A 157 -9.57 5.09 2.76
N ALA A 158 -10.73 5.58 3.21
CA ALA A 158 -11.15 6.99 3.06
C ALA A 158 -10.33 7.97 3.92
N ARG A 159 -9.62 7.47 4.94
CA ARG A 159 -8.76 8.26 5.84
C ARG A 159 -7.44 7.52 6.06
N PRO A 160 -6.61 7.37 5.02
CA PRO A 160 -5.37 6.64 5.15
C PRO A 160 -4.40 7.39 6.06
N GLY A 161 -3.64 6.64 6.86
CA GLY A 161 -2.64 7.20 7.75
C GLY A 161 -1.50 7.89 6.99
N ILE A 162 -0.89 8.89 7.63
CA ILE A 162 0.12 9.77 7.01
C ILE A 162 1.57 9.27 7.17
N ALA A 163 1.77 8.11 7.81
CA ALA A 163 3.09 7.50 8.04
C ALA A 163 3.85 7.20 6.74
N ILE A 164 3.13 7.09 5.61
CA ILE A 164 3.70 6.98 4.27
C ILE A 164 4.70 8.10 3.93
N GLN A 165 4.50 9.29 4.50
CA GLN A 165 5.41 10.42 4.34
C GLN A 165 6.79 10.15 4.96
N ILE A 166 6.82 9.41 6.07
CA ILE A 166 8.06 9.04 6.76
C ILE A 166 8.83 8.03 5.90
N ALA A 167 8.12 7.01 5.38
CA ALA A 167 8.71 6.01 4.47
C ALA A 167 9.29 6.65 3.19
N ASN A 168 8.63 7.69 2.66
CA ASN A 168 9.08 8.43 1.49
C ASN A 168 10.03 9.59 1.80
N ARG A 169 10.32 9.86 3.08
CA ARG A 169 11.07 11.04 3.57
C ARG A 169 10.60 12.35 2.93
N ARG A 170 9.30 12.48 2.71
CA ARG A 170 8.70 13.59 1.97
C ARG A 170 7.28 13.84 2.42
N GLY A 171 6.95 15.11 2.63
CA GLY A 171 5.58 15.52 2.88
C GLY A 171 4.69 15.37 1.63
N LEU A 172 3.40 15.13 1.84
CA LEU A 172 2.38 15.07 0.79
C LEU A 172 2.02 16.47 0.24
N LEU A 173 2.18 17.53 1.05
CA LEU A 173 1.70 18.87 0.73
C LEU A 173 2.17 19.37 -0.64
N SER A 174 3.46 19.28 -0.92
CA SER A 174 4.01 19.75 -2.21
C SER A 174 3.46 18.96 -3.41
N ARG A 175 3.09 17.69 -3.23
CA ARG A 175 2.50 16.87 -4.29
C ARG A 175 1.02 17.19 -4.48
N THR A 176 0.28 17.43 -3.39
CA THR A 176 -1.13 17.84 -3.47
C THR A 176 -1.27 19.25 -4.05
N GLU A 177 -0.37 20.18 -3.71
CA GLU A 177 -0.33 21.53 -4.29
C GLU A 177 -0.07 21.51 -5.80
N LYS A 178 0.82 20.63 -6.28
CA LYS A 178 1.03 20.42 -7.73
C LYS A 178 -0.25 19.96 -8.43
N VAL A 179 -1.02 19.07 -7.79
CA VAL A 179 -2.32 18.61 -8.31
C VAL A 179 -3.33 19.76 -8.31
N ASP A 180 -3.40 20.54 -7.23
CA ASP A 180 -4.33 21.66 -7.11
C ASP A 180 -4.01 22.82 -8.07
N ALA A 181 -2.74 23.01 -8.41
CA ALA A 181 -2.30 23.99 -9.40
C ALA A 181 -2.53 23.55 -10.86
N THR A 182 -2.92 22.28 -11.07
CA THR A 182 -3.17 21.73 -12.41
C THR A 182 -4.67 21.59 -12.63
N ASP A 183 -5.18 22.06 -13.78
CA ASP A 183 -6.57 21.78 -14.15
C ASP A 183 -6.72 20.32 -14.59
N ILE A 184 -7.01 19.47 -13.61
CA ILE A 184 -7.22 18.03 -13.81
C ILE A 184 -8.68 17.67 -14.12
N SER A 185 -9.58 18.65 -14.27
CA SER A 185 -11.01 18.40 -14.46
C SER A 185 -11.32 17.61 -15.75
N ALA A 186 -10.52 17.85 -16.80
CA ALA A 186 -10.62 17.15 -18.08
C ALA A 186 -9.76 15.89 -18.17
N PHE A 187 -8.95 15.57 -17.14
CA PHE A 187 -8.02 14.45 -17.19
C PHE A 187 -8.79 13.13 -17.21
N LYS A 188 -8.50 12.32 -18.23
CA LYS A 188 -8.80 10.89 -18.23
C LYS A 188 -7.80 10.18 -17.33
N MET A 189 -8.08 8.92 -17.00
CA MET A 189 -7.20 8.11 -16.16
C MET A 189 -5.75 8.12 -16.66
N ALA A 190 -5.52 7.93 -17.97
CA ALA A 190 -4.18 7.95 -18.56
C ALA A 190 -3.45 9.27 -18.28
N ASP A 191 -4.12 10.42 -18.43
CA ASP A 191 -3.54 11.74 -18.16
C ASP A 191 -3.15 11.89 -16.68
N ARG A 192 -3.96 11.35 -15.76
CA ARG A 192 -3.66 11.34 -14.31
C ARG A 192 -2.41 10.49 -14.01
N ILE A 193 -2.27 9.35 -14.68
CA ILE A 193 -1.10 8.48 -14.50
C ILE A 193 0.14 9.12 -15.10
N ASP A 194 0.05 9.66 -16.31
CA ASP A 194 1.15 10.39 -16.96
C ASP A 194 1.58 11.59 -16.12
N PHE A 195 0.63 12.34 -15.56
CA PHE A 195 0.94 13.41 -14.62
C PHE A 195 1.70 12.88 -13.40
N ALA A 196 1.21 11.83 -12.74
CA ALA A 196 1.87 11.25 -11.57
C ALA A 196 3.29 10.73 -11.90
N LEU A 197 3.48 10.12 -13.06
CA LEU A 197 4.77 9.61 -13.50
C LEU A 197 5.77 10.74 -13.80
N ASN A 198 5.31 11.92 -14.22
CA ASN A 198 6.18 13.02 -14.65
C ASN A 198 6.38 14.11 -13.58
N ALA A 199 5.33 14.50 -12.86
CA ALA A 199 5.33 15.63 -11.92
C ALA A 199 6.32 15.47 -10.74
N TYR A 200 6.77 14.24 -10.50
CA TYR A 200 7.65 13.87 -9.39
C TYR A 200 9.04 13.36 -9.82
N LYS A 201 9.42 13.49 -11.12
CA LYS A 201 10.68 12.96 -11.69
C LYS A 201 11.98 13.55 -11.14
N GLY A 202 11.94 14.64 -10.38
CA GLY A 202 13.11 15.22 -9.69
C GLY A 202 13.15 14.96 -8.19
N GLU A 203 12.17 14.22 -7.66
CA GLU A 203 12.07 13.92 -6.23
C GLU A 203 12.91 12.69 -5.93
N ILE A 204 14.23 12.84 -6.01
CA ILE A 204 15.16 11.90 -5.40
C ILE A 204 15.01 12.11 -3.89
N GLY A 205 14.67 11.06 -3.15
CA GLY A 205 14.50 11.18 -1.70
C GLY A 205 15.85 11.37 -1.07
N ASN A 206 16.31 12.63 -0.99
CA ASN A 206 17.56 13.10 -0.39
C ASN A 206 18.53 11.94 -0.11
N ASP A 207 19.38 11.60 -1.07
CA ASP A 207 20.49 10.64 -0.94
C ASP A 207 21.55 11.10 0.07
N LEU A 208 21.19 11.95 1.04
CA LEU A 208 22.06 12.29 2.14
C LEU A 208 22.16 11.06 3.04
N PRO A 209 23.35 10.44 3.16
CA PRO A 209 23.58 9.47 4.21
C PRO A 209 23.30 10.17 5.55
N PHE A 210 22.66 9.48 6.48
CA PHE A 210 22.58 9.99 7.84
C PHE A 210 24.03 10.12 8.35
N ALA A 211 24.41 11.34 8.74
CA ALA A 211 25.39 11.49 9.80
C ALA A 211 24.80 10.77 11.02
N GLY A 212 25.55 9.77 11.50
CA GLY A 212 25.19 8.95 12.66
C GLY A 212 25.14 9.74 13.96
#